data_AF-A0A096C975-F1
#
_entry.id   AF-A0A096C975-F1
#
_cell.length_a   1.000
_cell.length_b   1.000
_cell.length_c   1.000
_cell.angle_alpha   90.00
_cell.angle_beta   90.00
_cell.angle_gamma   90.00
#
_symmetry.space_group_name_H-M   'P 1'
#
loop_
_entity.id
_entity.type
_entity.pdbx_description
1 polymer ?
#
loop_
_entity_poly.entity_id
_entity_poly.type
_entity_poly.pdbx_seq_one_letter_code
_entity_poly.pdbx_strand_id
1 'polypeptide(L)'
;MDIKPLITLVAIINPLAIVPFFIHYTAGFDAEQRWQTIRTAAFAAFCVIAVCALLGLQILQFFNISLQSFQVGGGLLLLISAMNMLNARPAEDRPNNATLAAGVEKAAEGNSIAVVPLTIPLLTGPAAMSTVVIYADQARTIWQHVALVGYGVVVAAAIMVCFSLAHPIARVLGKTGINVMTRLMGLILAALAIEVMAGGLIKIFPILASPAIYP
;
A
#
# COMPACT_ATOMS: atom_id res chain seq x y z
N MET A 1 7.20 2.31 -26.28
CA MET A 1 6.99 2.16 -24.83
C MET A 1 5.57 1.66 -24.63
N ASP A 2 5.40 0.43 -24.15
CA ASP A 2 4.07 -0.11 -23.86
C ASP A 2 3.52 0.55 -22.59
N ILE A 3 2.38 1.22 -22.69
CA ILE A 3 1.74 1.89 -21.55
C ILE A 3 0.99 0.91 -20.63
N LYS A 4 0.86 -0.36 -21.04
CA LYS A 4 0.15 -1.41 -20.29
C LYS A 4 0.67 -1.57 -18.85
N PRO A 5 1.99 -1.69 -18.58
CA PRO A 5 2.49 -1.83 -17.22
C PRO A 5 2.15 -0.62 -16.36
N LEU A 6 2.18 0.59 -16.92
CA LEU A 6 1.77 1.79 -16.19
C LEU A 6 0.29 1.75 -15.81
N ILE A 7 -0.59 1.42 -16.75
CA ILE A 7 -2.03 1.30 -16.48
C ILE A 7 -2.28 0.23 -15.42
N THR A 8 -1.64 -0.92 -15.55
CA THR A 8 -1.74 -2.02 -14.58
C THR A 8 -1.25 -1.60 -13.20
N LEU A 9 -0.10 -0.91 -13.10
CA LEU A 9 0.43 -0.45 -11.81
C LEU A 9 -0.48 0.58 -11.15
N VAL A 10 -0.96 1.58 -11.90
CA VAL A 10 -1.89 2.58 -11.35
C VAL A 10 -3.21 1.93 -10.93
N ALA A 11 -3.72 0.98 -11.71
CA ALA A 11 -4.96 0.26 -11.40
C ALA A 11 -4.83 -0.66 -10.17
N ILE A 12 -3.70 -1.36 -10.02
CA ILE A 12 -3.45 -2.25 -8.88
C ILE A 12 -3.20 -1.44 -7.60
N ILE A 13 -2.38 -0.38 -7.69
CA ILE A 13 -2.04 0.46 -6.54
C ILE A 13 -3.26 1.29 -6.10
N ASN A 14 -4.05 1.77 -7.06
CA ASN A 14 -5.29 2.51 -6.85
C ASN A 14 -5.21 3.54 -5.70
N PRO A 15 -4.40 4.60 -5.85
CA PRO A 15 -4.16 5.56 -4.78
C PRO A 15 -5.45 6.26 -4.31
N LEU A 16 -6.48 6.34 -5.18
CA LEU A 16 -7.79 6.88 -4.82
C LEU A 16 -8.51 6.00 -3.79
N ALA A 17 -8.48 4.67 -3.95
CA ALA A 17 -9.06 3.75 -2.97
C ALA A 17 -8.34 3.83 -1.61
N ILE A 18 -7.08 4.30 -1.59
CA ILE A 18 -6.28 4.42 -0.36
C ILE A 18 -6.54 5.75 0.39
N VAL A 19 -7.24 6.72 -0.23
CA VAL A 19 -7.52 8.02 0.40
C VAL A 19 -8.22 7.93 1.77
N PRO A 20 -9.26 7.10 1.98
CA PRO A 20 -9.89 6.96 3.30
C PRO A 20 -8.92 6.46 4.38
N PHE A 21 -7.95 5.62 4.01
CA PHE A 21 -6.89 5.17 4.91
C PHE A 21 -5.99 6.33 5.29
N PHE A 22 -5.55 7.11 4.30
CA PHE A 22 -4.75 8.29 4.54
C PHE A 22 -5.46 9.28 5.47
N ILE A 23 -6.77 9.48 5.29
CA ILE A 23 -7.58 10.32 6.18
C ILE A 23 -7.60 9.76 7.62
N HIS A 24 -7.79 8.46 7.78
CA HIS A 24 -7.79 7.80 9.09
C HIS A 24 -6.43 7.93 9.81
N TYR A 25 -5.34 7.64 9.10
CA TYR A 25 -3.98 7.64 9.65
C TYR A 25 -3.41 9.03 9.88
N THR A 26 -3.90 10.05 9.15
CA THR A 26 -3.54 11.46 9.35
C THR A 26 -4.61 12.25 10.09
N ALA A 27 -5.49 11.56 10.83
CA ALA A 27 -6.47 12.20 11.69
C ALA A 27 -5.76 12.86 12.88
N GLY A 28 -5.91 14.19 13.01
CA GLY A 28 -5.26 14.98 14.06
C GLY A 28 -3.90 15.59 13.68
N PHE A 29 -3.43 15.36 12.45
CA PHE A 29 -2.24 16.03 11.91
C PHE A 29 -2.58 17.45 11.49
N ASP A 30 -1.64 18.38 11.67
CA ASP A 30 -1.74 19.69 11.05
C ASP A 30 -1.46 19.64 9.53
N ALA A 31 -1.59 20.78 8.85
CA ALA A 31 -1.42 20.84 7.40
C ALA A 31 0.02 20.49 6.96
N GLU A 32 1.02 20.85 7.76
CA GLU A 32 2.43 20.64 7.45
C GLU A 32 2.81 19.16 7.63
N GLN A 33 2.45 18.55 8.75
CA GLN A 33 2.60 17.13 9.03
C GLN A 33 1.90 16.29 7.95
N ARG A 34 0.67 16.67 7.56
CA ARG A 34 -0.05 15.98 6.50
C ARG A 34 0.70 16.05 5.17
N TRP A 35 1.21 17.23 4.79
CA TRP A 35 1.98 17.39 3.55
C TRP A 35 3.30 16.60 3.58
N GLN A 36 3.98 16.57 4.73
CA GLN A 36 5.15 15.72 4.94
C GLN A 36 4.80 14.23 4.75
N THR A 37 3.72 13.73 5.35
CA THR A 37 3.25 12.35 5.16
C THR A 37 2.98 12.03 3.68
N ILE A 38 2.35 12.93 2.93
CA ILE A 38 2.10 12.73 1.49
C ILE A 38 3.41 12.57 0.73
N ARG A 39 4.37 13.48 0.96
CA ARG A 39 5.68 13.43 0.30
C ARG A 39 6.43 12.17 0.66
N THR A 40 6.46 11.80 1.94
CA THR A 40 7.11 10.58 2.42
C THR A 40 6.47 9.34 1.81
N ALA A 41 5.14 9.25 1.76
CA ALA A 41 4.44 8.10 1.17
C ALA A 41 4.66 8.00 -0.35
N ALA A 42 4.58 9.10 -1.08
CA ALA A 42 4.83 9.12 -2.52
C ALA A 42 6.29 8.75 -2.84
N PHE A 43 7.24 9.29 -2.08
CA PHE A 43 8.66 8.98 -2.24
C PHE A 43 8.97 7.52 -1.87
N ALA A 44 8.44 7.03 -0.74
CA ALA A 44 8.61 5.64 -0.34
C ALA A 44 8.00 4.68 -1.37
N ALA A 45 6.82 4.98 -1.93
CA ALA A 45 6.20 4.17 -2.98
C ALA A 45 7.09 4.12 -4.25
N PHE A 46 7.65 5.26 -4.66
CA PHE A 46 8.63 5.31 -5.75
C PHE A 46 9.85 4.43 -5.44
N CYS A 47 10.45 4.58 -4.26
CA CYS A 47 11.62 3.80 -3.85
C CYS A 47 11.33 2.30 -3.88
N VAL A 48 10.18 1.87 -3.34
CA VAL A 48 9.78 0.46 -3.36
C VAL A 48 9.62 -0.05 -4.79
N ILE A 49 8.93 0.68 -5.66
CA ILE A 49 8.77 0.29 -7.07
C ILE A 49 10.12 0.22 -7.77
N ALA A 50 10.99 1.21 -7.56
CA ALA A 50 12.32 1.24 -8.16
C ALA A 50 13.19 0.07 -7.67
N VAL A 51 13.18 -0.23 -6.37
CA VAL A 51 13.91 -1.37 -5.81
C VAL A 51 13.34 -2.70 -6.34
N CYS A 52 12.02 -2.87 -6.38
CA CYS A 52 11.42 -4.07 -6.96
C CYS A 52 11.75 -4.23 -8.45
N ALA A 53 11.78 -3.13 -9.20
CA ALA A 53 12.08 -3.11 -10.63
C ALA A 53 13.54 -3.48 -10.94
N LEU A 54 14.48 -3.05 -10.09
CA LEU A 54 15.91 -3.22 -10.34
C LEU A 54 16.50 -4.44 -9.64
N LEU A 55 16.07 -4.70 -8.40
CA LEU A 55 16.68 -5.68 -7.50
C LEU A 55 15.69 -6.74 -7.00
N GLY A 56 14.40 -6.63 -7.31
CA GLY A 56 13.36 -7.45 -6.67
C GLY A 56 13.60 -8.96 -6.81
N LEU A 57 13.88 -9.45 -8.02
CA LEU A 57 14.23 -10.86 -8.24
C LEU A 57 15.51 -11.28 -7.52
N GLN A 58 16.54 -10.42 -7.56
CA GLN A 58 17.85 -10.71 -6.95
C GLN A 58 17.73 -10.82 -5.43
N ILE A 59 16.95 -9.95 -4.80
CA ILE A 59 16.66 -9.99 -3.37
C ILE A 59 15.95 -11.30 -3.03
N LEU A 60 14.90 -11.66 -3.79
CA LEU A 60 14.16 -12.90 -3.57
C LEU A 60 15.06 -14.14 -3.72
N GLN A 61 15.90 -14.18 -4.76
CA GLN A 61 16.86 -15.27 -5.00
C GLN A 61 17.94 -15.35 -3.92
N PHE A 62 18.45 -14.21 -3.45
CA PHE A 62 19.45 -14.14 -2.38
C PHE A 62 18.95 -14.80 -1.09
N PHE A 63 17.67 -14.58 -0.74
CA PHE A 63 17.04 -15.22 0.41
C PHE A 63 16.42 -16.59 0.09
N ASN A 64 16.50 -17.05 -1.16
CA ASN A 64 15.86 -18.28 -1.64
C ASN A 64 14.34 -18.31 -1.37
N ILE A 65 13.68 -17.15 -1.53
CA ILE A 65 12.26 -16.94 -1.32
C ILE A 65 11.56 -16.90 -2.68
N SER A 66 10.47 -17.67 -2.82
CA SER A 66 9.64 -17.62 -4.02
C SER A 66 8.79 -16.35 -4.09
N LEU A 67 8.45 -15.89 -5.29
CA LEU A 67 7.54 -14.76 -5.49
C LEU A 67 6.17 -15.00 -4.82
N GLN A 68 5.75 -16.26 -4.80
CA GLN A 68 4.50 -16.73 -4.20
C GLN A 68 4.55 -16.61 -2.67
N SER A 69 5.65 -17.04 -2.06
CA SER A 69 5.88 -16.88 -0.61
C SER A 69 5.86 -15.41 -0.21
N PHE A 70 6.46 -14.54 -1.04
CA PHE A 70 6.42 -13.09 -0.85
C PHE A 70 4.99 -12.54 -0.94
N GLN A 71 4.17 -13.02 -1.89
CA GLN A 71 2.75 -12.66 -2.00
C GLN A 71 1.98 -13.04 -0.73
N VAL A 72 2.15 -14.26 -0.21
CA VAL A 72 1.48 -14.70 1.03
C VAL A 72 1.93 -13.85 2.22
N GLY A 73 3.23 -13.65 2.39
CA GLY A 73 3.77 -12.88 3.51
C GLY A 73 3.32 -11.42 3.53
N GLY A 74 3.33 -10.75 2.38
CA GLY A 74 2.82 -9.39 2.32
C GLY A 74 1.27 -9.32 2.36
N GLY A 75 0.58 -10.38 1.93
CA GLY A 75 -0.87 -10.52 2.10
C GLY A 75 -1.25 -10.55 3.58
N LEU A 76 -0.43 -11.20 4.42
CA LEU A 76 -0.59 -11.16 5.87
C LEU A 76 -0.45 -9.75 6.45
N LEU A 77 0.51 -8.95 5.96
CA LEU A 77 0.64 -7.54 6.39
C LEU A 77 -0.58 -6.69 5.99
N LEU A 78 -1.16 -6.94 4.81
CA LEU A 78 -2.41 -6.31 4.38
C LEU A 78 -3.56 -6.71 5.31
N LEU A 79 -3.66 -7.98 5.67
CA LEU A 79 -4.67 -8.48 6.60
C LEU A 79 -4.56 -7.83 7.98
N ILE A 80 -3.34 -7.70 8.52
CA ILE A 80 -3.10 -7.00 9.79
C ILE A 80 -3.56 -5.53 9.70
N SER A 81 -3.24 -4.86 8.59
CA SER A 81 -3.67 -3.48 8.34
C SER A 81 -5.20 -3.35 8.26
N ALA A 82 -5.86 -4.32 7.61
CA ALA A 82 -7.30 -4.41 7.53
C ALA A 82 -7.95 -4.59 8.91
N MET A 83 -7.40 -5.50 9.73
CA MET A 83 -7.87 -5.74 11.08
C MET A 83 -7.74 -4.49 11.96
N ASN A 84 -6.64 -3.74 11.85
CA ASN A 84 -6.46 -2.48 12.57
C ASN A 84 -7.56 -1.45 12.23
N MET A 85 -8.06 -1.45 11.00
CA MET A 85 -9.13 -0.55 10.58
C MET A 85 -10.52 -1.01 11.00
N LEU A 86 -10.79 -2.32 10.94
CA LEU A 86 -12.04 -2.88 11.45
C LEU A 86 -12.17 -2.64 12.97
N ASN A 87 -11.03 -2.73 13.67
CA ASN A 87 -10.91 -2.48 15.10
C ASN A 87 -10.64 -1.01 15.45
N ALA A 88 -10.63 -0.11 14.47
CA ALA A 88 -10.37 1.31 14.71
C ALA A 88 -11.41 1.87 15.70
N ARG A 89 -10.92 2.34 16.85
CA ARG A 89 -11.74 3.07 17.82
C ARG A 89 -12.16 4.42 17.24
N PRO A 90 -13.40 4.88 17.48
CA PRO A 90 -13.81 6.23 17.14
C PRO A 90 -12.81 7.26 17.71
N ALA A 91 -12.58 8.35 16.98
CA ALA A 91 -11.59 9.38 17.35
C ALA A 91 -11.85 10.05 18.72
N GLU A 92 -12.98 9.75 19.37
CA GLU A 92 -13.37 10.25 20.68
C GLU A 92 -12.71 9.46 21.84
N ASP A 93 -12.16 8.27 21.59
CA ASP A 93 -11.50 7.42 22.60
C ASP A 93 -9.97 7.58 22.67
N ARG A 94 -9.37 8.48 21.88
CA ARG A 94 -7.95 8.83 22.08
C ARG A 94 -7.87 9.86 23.20
N PRO A 95 -7.29 9.53 24.38
CA PRO A 95 -7.12 10.51 25.44
C PRO A 95 -6.31 11.68 24.89
N ASN A 96 -6.85 12.88 25.04
CA ASN A 96 -6.31 14.14 24.56
C ASN A 96 -5.13 14.61 25.45
N ASN A 97 -4.25 13.67 25.83
CA ASN A 97 -3.25 13.85 26.87
C ASN A 97 -1.85 13.70 26.26
N ALA A 98 -1.32 14.75 25.64
CA ALA A 98 0.12 14.95 25.51
C ALA A 98 0.41 16.40 25.11
N THR A 99 0.58 17.23 26.13
CA THR A 99 1.06 18.60 26.11
C THR A 99 2.51 18.71 25.59
N LEU A 100 2.75 19.71 24.74
CA LEU A 100 3.97 20.50 24.50
C LEU A 100 5.36 19.86 24.27
N ALA A 101 5.56 18.54 24.31
CA ALA A 101 6.83 17.89 23.93
C ALA A 101 6.84 17.27 22.50
N ALA A 102 5.77 17.49 21.73
CA ALA A 102 5.32 16.61 20.66
C ALA A 102 5.84 16.90 19.22
N GLY A 103 6.84 17.76 19.03
CA GLY A 103 7.29 18.15 17.68
C GLY A 103 8.12 17.08 16.96
N VAL A 104 9.02 16.42 17.69
CA VAL A 104 9.96 15.43 17.13
C VAL A 104 9.35 14.02 17.11
N GLU A 105 8.55 13.69 18.12
CA GLU A 105 7.86 12.39 18.23
C GLU A 105 6.74 12.25 17.19
N LYS A 106 5.95 13.30 16.94
CA LYS A 106 4.90 13.27 15.89
C LYS A 106 5.46 13.26 14.46
N ALA A 107 6.64 13.86 14.23
CA ALA A 107 7.31 13.78 12.93
C ALA A 107 7.85 12.36 12.67
N ALA A 108 8.38 11.70 13.72
CA ALA A 108 8.76 10.29 13.67
C ALA A 108 7.53 9.38 13.47
N GLU A 109 6.41 9.65 14.16
CA GLU A 109 5.14 8.94 13.95
C GLU A 109 4.58 9.15 12.53
N GLY A 110 4.62 10.39 12.01
CA GLY A 110 4.15 10.73 10.67
C GLY A 110 4.95 10.02 9.57
N ASN A 111 6.28 9.98 9.69
CA ASN A 111 7.14 9.21 8.79
C ASN A 111 6.96 7.70 8.96
N SER A 112 6.81 7.21 10.20
CA SER A 112 6.55 5.79 10.46
C SER A 112 5.26 5.34 9.81
N ILE A 113 4.16 6.10 9.97
CA ILE A 113 2.84 5.78 9.41
C ILE A 113 2.84 5.91 7.88
N ALA A 114 3.53 6.91 7.34
CA ALA A 114 3.69 7.10 5.89
C ALA A 114 4.35 5.88 5.24
N VAL A 115 5.34 5.27 5.91
CA VAL A 115 6.05 4.10 5.41
C VAL A 115 5.27 2.81 5.73
N VAL A 116 4.86 2.58 6.97
CA VAL A 116 4.09 1.41 7.41
C VAL A 116 2.88 1.85 8.26
N PRO A 117 1.64 1.46 7.89
CA PRO A 117 1.27 0.57 6.81
C PRO A 117 1.00 1.26 5.47
N LEU A 118 1.03 2.60 5.39
CA LEU A 118 0.48 3.35 4.26
C LEU A 118 1.19 3.07 2.93
N THR A 119 2.52 3.03 2.94
CA THR A 119 3.27 2.64 1.73
C THR A 119 3.39 1.12 1.67
N ILE A 120 4.01 0.52 2.69
CA ILE A 120 4.21 -0.92 2.83
C ILE A 120 3.28 -1.39 3.96
N PRO A 121 2.23 -2.20 3.69
CA PRO A 121 1.91 -2.83 2.42
C PRO A 121 0.81 -2.13 1.60
N LEU A 122 0.16 -1.06 2.05
CA LEU A 122 -1.11 -0.63 1.42
C LEU A 122 -0.97 -0.14 -0.03
N LEU A 123 -0.08 0.82 -0.30
CA LEU A 123 0.16 1.33 -1.65
C LEU A 123 0.97 0.35 -2.49
N THR A 124 2.08 -0.13 -1.95
CA THR A 124 2.99 -1.03 -2.66
C THR A 124 2.80 -2.45 -2.15
N GLY A 125 1.55 -2.93 -2.22
CA GLY A 125 1.22 -4.26 -1.74
C GLY A 125 1.91 -5.38 -2.53
N PRO A 126 1.75 -6.63 -2.08
CA PRO A 126 2.43 -7.77 -2.67
C PRO A 126 2.00 -7.98 -4.13
N ALA A 127 0.75 -7.64 -4.46
CA ALA A 127 0.24 -7.63 -5.83
C ALA A 127 0.99 -6.63 -6.71
N ALA A 128 1.15 -5.39 -6.25
CA ALA A 128 1.90 -4.34 -6.96
C ALA A 128 3.38 -4.71 -7.08
N MET A 129 4.04 -5.06 -5.97
CA MET A 129 5.44 -5.46 -5.94
C MET A 129 5.71 -6.67 -6.85
N SER A 130 4.90 -7.72 -6.77
CA SER A 130 5.07 -8.90 -7.61
C SER A 130 4.85 -8.61 -9.09
N THR A 131 3.91 -7.72 -9.41
CA THR A 131 3.67 -7.26 -10.79
C THR A 131 4.87 -6.48 -11.32
N VAL A 132 5.47 -5.58 -10.53
CA VAL A 132 6.73 -4.90 -10.91
C VAL A 132 7.84 -5.91 -11.14
N VAL A 133 8.00 -6.90 -10.26
CA VAL A 133 9.02 -7.96 -10.38
C VAL A 133 8.82 -8.79 -11.65
N ILE A 134 7.57 -9.16 -11.99
CA ILE A 134 7.23 -9.90 -13.22
C ILE A 134 7.55 -9.05 -14.46
N TYR A 135 7.21 -7.77 -14.46
CA TYR A 135 7.53 -6.89 -15.59
C TYR A 135 9.02 -6.62 -15.73
N ALA A 136 9.76 -6.58 -14.62
CA ALA A 136 11.21 -6.49 -14.62
C ALA A 136 11.85 -7.76 -15.22
N ASP A 137 11.35 -8.95 -14.86
CA ASP A 137 11.82 -10.22 -15.45
C ASP A 137 11.61 -10.29 -16.97
N GLN A 138 10.48 -9.76 -17.44
CA GLN A 138 10.14 -9.73 -18.87
C GLN A 138 10.90 -8.64 -19.65
N ALA A 139 11.53 -7.69 -18.96
CA ALA A 139 12.26 -6.61 -19.59
C ALA A 139 13.59 -7.14 -20.16
N ARG A 140 13.72 -7.13 -21.49
CA ARG A 140 14.92 -7.61 -22.21
C ARG A 140 15.95 -6.51 -22.44
N THR A 141 15.56 -5.24 -22.28
CA THR A 141 16.41 -4.08 -22.58
C THR A 141 16.55 -3.17 -21.36
N ILE A 142 17.70 -2.51 -21.22
CA ILE A 142 17.96 -1.48 -20.19
C ILE A 142 16.89 -0.37 -20.25
N TRP A 143 16.48 0.05 -21.45
CA TRP A 143 15.41 1.03 -21.66
C TRP A 143 14.06 0.62 -21.05
N GLN A 144 13.75 -0.68 -21.01
CA GLN A 144 12.51 -1.17 -20.41
C GLN A 144 12.58 -1.14 -18.87
N HIS A 145 13.76 -1.40 -18.30
CA HIS A 145 13.99 -1.23 -16.86
C HIS A 145 13.90 0.24 -16.44
N VAL A 146 14.52 1.14 -17.21
CA VAL A 146 14.44 2.59 -16.99
C VAL A 146 12.98 3.07 -17.11
N ALA A 147 12.22 2.55 -18.08
CA ALA A 147 10.80 2.87 -18.21
C ALA A 147 9.99 2.40 -16.99
N LEU A 148 10.29 1.21 -16.43
CA LEU A 148 9.62 0.68 -15.24
C LEU A 148 9.87 1.55 -14.00
N VAL A 149 11.09 2.04 -13.82
CA VAL A 149 11.42 3.04 -12.78
C VAL A 149 10.68 4.36 -13.04
N GLY A 150 10.61 4.78 -14.31
CA GLY A 150 9.84 5.95 -14.73
C GLY A 150 8.35 5.85 -14.40
N TYR A 151 7.75 4.66 -14.50
CA TYR A 151 6.36 4.43 -14.07
C TYR A 151 6.18 4.61 -12.57
N GLY A 152 7.21 4.29 -11.76
CA GLY A 152 7.23 4.61 -10.33
C GLY A 152 7.06 6.11 -10.07
N VAL A 153 7.64 6.98 -10.89
CA VAL A 153 7.48 8.45 -10.76
C VAL A 153 6.04 8.86 -11.03
N VAL A 154 5.41 8.28 -12.05
CA VAL A 154 4.00 8.55 -12.38
C VAL A 154 3.07 8.09 -11.26
N VAL A 155 3.33 6.91 -10.69
CA VAL A 155 2.59 6.40 -9.53
C VAL A 155 2.76 7.33 -8.33
N ALA A 156 3.98 7.75 -8.02
CA ALA A 156 4.24 8.68 -6.92
C ALA A 156 3.52 10.03 -7.12
N ALA A 157 3.49 10.54 -8.35
CA ALA A 157 2.72 11.73 -8.69
C ALA A 157 1.20 11.51 -8.50
N ALA A 158 0.67 10.36 -8.92
CA ALA A 158 -0.73 10.01 -8.71
C ALA A 158 -1.07 9.93 -7.21
N ILE A 159 -0.21 9.35 -6.38
CA ILE A 159 -0.36 9.30 -4.92
C ILE A 159 -0.40 10.72 -4.35
N MET A 160 0.54 11.57 -4.74
CA MET A 160 0.60 12.96 -4.29
C MET A 160 -0.71 13.71 -4.60
N VAL A 161 -1.22 13.57 -5.82
CA VAL A 161 -2.50 14.17 -6.25
C VAL A 161 -3.67 13.60 -5.45
N CYS A 162 -3.81 12.27 -5.38
CA CYS A 162 -4.92 11.65 -4.66
C CYS A 162 -4.96 12.01 -3.17
N PHE A 163 -3.81 11.98 -2.49
CA PHE A 163 -3.76 12.31 -1.06
C PHE A 163 -3.90 13.82 -0.79
N SER A 164 -3.51 14.68 -1.73
CA SER A 164 -3.82 16.12 -1.63
C SER A 164 -5.33 16.39 -1.61
N LEU A 165 -6.11 15.55 -2.28
CA LEU A 165 -7.57 15.60 -2.30
C LEU A 165 -8.20 15.00 -1.03
N ALA A 166 -7.41 14.46 -0.10
CA ALA A 166 -7.94 13.86 1.12
C ALA A 166 -8.63 14.88 2.04
N HIS A 167 -8.17 16.15 2.06
CA HIS A 167 -8.80 17.19 2.88
C HIS A 167 -10.23 17.54 2.44
N PRO A 168 -10.50 17.88 1.16
CA PRO A 168 -11.87 18.13 0.72
C PRO A 168 -12.76 16.90 0.88
N ILE A 169 -12.25 15.70 0.59
CA ILE A 169 -12.96 14.43 0.80
C ILE A 169 -13.36 14.28 2.28
N ALA A 170 -12.41 14.45 3.20
CA ALA A 170 -12.69 14.37 4.64
C ALA A 170 -13.76 15.37 5.12
N ARG A 171 -13.76 16.60 4.57
CA ARG A 171 -14.75 17.63 4.90
C ARG A 171 -16.16 17.23 4.45
N VAL A 172 -16.29 16.59 3.28
CA VAL A 172 -17.59 16.11 2.76
C VAL A 172 -18.10 14.90 3.55
N LEU A 173 -17.23 13.96 3.91
CA LEU A 173 -17.64 12.75 4.64
C LEU A 173 -18.02 13.02 6.11
N GLY A 174 -17.38 14.00 6.75
CA GLY A 174 -17.52 14.24 8.18
C GLY A 174 -17.04 13.06 9.04
N LYS A 175 -17.15 13.17 10.37
CA LYS A 175 -16.64 12.16 11.32
C LYS A 175 -17.30 10.79 11.12
N THR A 176 -18.62 10.77 10.99
CA THR A 176 -19.39 9.52 10.83
C THR A 176 -19.08 8.84 9.49
N GLY A 177 -19.03 9.60 8.39
CA GLY A 177 -18.70 9.05 7.07
C GLY A 177 -17.28 8.49 7.01
N ILE A 178 -16.31 9.16 7.64
CA ILE A 178 -14.93 8.65 7.76
C ILE A 178 -14.90 7.32 8.52
N ASN A 179 -15.64 7.20 9.64
CA ASN A 179 -15.66 5.95 10.41
C ASN A 179 -16.29 4.79 9.61
N VAL A 180 -17.41 5.04 8.94
CA VAL A 180 -18.06 4.04 8.08
C VAL A 180 -17.15 3.62 6.93
N MET A 181 -16.55 4.59 6.23
CA MET A 181 -15.65 4.30 5.11
C MET A 181 -14.37 3.59 5.56
N THR A 182 -13.83 3.93 6.72
CA THR A 182 -12.68 3.21 7.29
C THR A 182 -13.03 1.74 7.52
N ARG A 183 -14.22 1.43 8.06
CA ARG A 183 -14.64 0.04 8.30
C ARG A 183 -14.92 -0.71 7.00
N LEU A 184 -15.63 -0.09 6.06
CA LEU A 184 -15.91 -0.68 4.75
C LEU A 184 -14.62 -0.98 3.99
N MET A 185 -13.66 -0.06 4.03
CA MET A 185 -12.40 -0.23 3.34
C MET A 185 -11.48 -1.24 4.05
N GLY A 186 -11.57 -1.35 5.38
CA GLY A 186 -10.97 -2.46 6.13
C GLY A 186 -11.52 -3.82 5.68
N LEU A 187 -12.82 -3.94 5.42
CA LEU A 187 -13.43 -5.17 4.91
C LEU A 187 -12.95 -5.49 3.49
N ILE A 188 -12.89 -4.50 2.60
CA ILE A 188 -12.36 -4.65 1.24
C ILE A 188 -10.89 -5.10 1.28
N LEU A 189 -10.09 -4.49 2.14
CA LEU A 189 -8.68 -4.83 2.29
C LEU A 189 -8.48 -6.25 2.83
N ALA A 190 -9.29 -6.67 3.80
CA ALA A 190 -9.25 -8.05 4.29
C ALA A 190 -9.54 -9.04 3.15
N ALA A 191 -10.53 -8.76 2.31
CA ALA A 191 -10.82 -9.58 1.14
C ALA A 191 -9.65 -9.62 0.14
N LEU A 192 -9.05 -8.46 -0.18
CA LEU A 192 -7.87 -8.39 -1.05
C LEU A 192 -6.65 -9.13 -0.47
N ALA A 193 -6.45 -9.04 0.84
CA ALA A 193 -5.39 -9.76 1.54
C ALA A 193 -5.56 -11.28 1.39
N ILE A 194 -6.78 -11.77 1.61
CA ILE A 194 -7.11 -13.19 1.43
C ILE A 194 -6.94 -13.63 -0.03
N GLU A 195 -7.36 -12.82 -1.00
CA GLU A 195 -7.18 -13.11 -2.44
C GLU A 195 -5.70 -13.28 -2.80
N VAL A 196 -4.84 -12.34 -2.35
CA VAL A 196 -3.39 -12.40 -2.58
C VAL A 196 -2.76 -13.61 -1.89
N MET A 197 -3.18 -13.90 -0.65
CA MET A 197 -2.70 -15.07 0.08
C MET A 197 -3.14 -16.38 -0.58
N ALA A 198 -4.39 -16.50 -1.00
CA ALA A 198 -4.93 -17.68 -1.67
C ALA A 198 -4.20 -17.94 -3.00
N GLY A 199 -4.02 -16.89 -3.81
CA GLY A 199 -3.27 -16.98 -5.08
C GLY A 199 -1.81 -17.42 -4.89
N GLY A 200 -1.16 -16.97 -3.82
CA GLY A 200 0.18 -17.43 -3.44
C GLY A 200 0.18 -18.87 -2.94
N LEU A 201 -0.72 -19.22 -2.00
CA LEU A 201 -0.84 -20.54 -1.39
C LEU A 201 -1.16 -21.63 -2.41
N ILE A 202 -2.07 -21.38 -3.35
CA ILE A 202 -2.41 -22.32 -4.43
C ILE A 202 -1.17 -22.66 -5.27
N LYS A 203 -0.32 -21.67 -5.56
CA LYS A 203 0.91 -21.90 -6.34
C LYS A 203 2.01 -22.60 -5.53
N ILE A 204 2.05 -22.40 -4.21
CA ILE A 204 2.98 -23.10 -3.30
C ILE A 204 2.52 -24.54 -3.07
N PHE A 205 1.21 -24.75 -2.91
CA PHE A 205 0.57 -26.05 -2.65
C PHE A 205 -0.47 -26.34 -3.74
N PRO A 206 -0.05 -26.81 -4.93
CA PRO A 206 -0.95 -27.05 -6.07
C PRO A 206 -2.11 -28.00 -5.77
N ILE A 207 -1.96 -28.87 -4.76
CA ILE A 207 -3.00 -29.78 -4.31
C ILE A 207 -4.26 -29.06 -3.79
N LEU A 208 -4.13 -27.82 -3.30
CA LEU A 208 -5.26 -26.98 -2.86
C LEU A 208 -6.16 -26.52 -4.02
N ALA A 209 -5.64 -26.51 -5.25
CA ALA A 209 -6.40 -26.17 -6.45
C ALA A 209 -7.06 -27.38 -7.11
N SER A 210 -6.91 -28.58 -6.53
CA SER A 210 -7.42 -29.81 -7.12
C SER A 210 -8.95 -29.85 -7.04
N PRO A 211 -9.68 -30.10 -8.15
CA PRO A 211 -11.14 -30.04 -8.22
C PRO A 211 -11.87 -31.09 -7.34
N ALA A 212 -11.14 -31.96 -6.65
CA ALA A 212 -11.70 -32.87 -5.66
C ALA A 212 -12.13 -32.19 -4.34
N ILE A 213 -11.75 -30.92 -4.12
CA ILE A 213 -11.95 -30.22 -2.83
C ILE A 213 -12.93 -29.02 -2.94
N TYR A 214 -13.26 -28.55 -4.14
CA TYR A 214 -14.23 -27.47 -4.36
C TYR A 214 -15.30 -27.90 -5.39
N PRO A 215 -16.54 -28.21 -4.96
CA PRO A 215 -17.68 -28.31 -5.88
C PRO A 215 -18.11 -26.93 -6.42
#